data_AF-A0A968PBU2-F1
#
_entry.id   AF-A0A968PBU2-F1
#
_cell.length_a   1.000
_cell.length_b   1.000
_cell.length_c   1.000
_cell.angle_alpha   90.00
_cell.angle_beta   90.00
_cell.angle_gamma   90.00
#
_symmetry.space_group_name_H-M   'P 1'
#
loop_
_entity.id
_entity.type
_entity.pdbx_description
1 polymer ?
#
loop_
_entity_poly.entity_id
_entity_poly.type
_entity_poly.pdbx_seq_one_letter_code
_entity_poly.pdbx_strand_id
1 'polypeptide(L)'
;MRLAALRAADGLKLRLYYDPSRYDVDSMRRVVARLDVLLESALDTPGNPITNLEILSESERSQLATWNQTSVTLPACQNLVSSFETQVERSPDAVAVAFEEGQLSFDELDQRANQLAHHLRRHGVGRESRVAMLLERSVDQIVAIFAILKAGGAWVPLDPLQPKERLASALRDAEAGVVLCHESTRASLPEGGHHVVLDSQWRHIATSSGEKPALGFDPANLAYVIYTSG
;
A
#
# COMPACT_ATOMS: atom_id res chain seq x y z
N MET A 1 26.46 -24.79 -21.89
CA MET A 1 27.59 -24.41 -21.03
C MET A 1 28.26 -25.69 -20.53
N ARG A 2 29.59 -25.74 -20.44
CA ARG A 2 30.36 -26.90 -19.95
C ARG A 2 31.49 -26.41 -19.06
N LEU A 3 31.59 -26.93 -17.84
CA LEU A 3 32.72 -26.71 -16.94
C LEU A 3 33.67 -27.91 -17.02
N ALA A 4 34.96 -27.65 -17.12
CA ALA A 4 36.01 -28.66 -17.04
C ALA A 4 36.99 -28.29 -15.92
N ALA A 5 37.30 -29.26 -15.06
CA ALA A 5 38.30 -29.13 -14.01
C ALA A 5 39.52 -29.98 -14.38
N LEU A 6 40.71 -29.38 -14.28
CA LEU A 6 41.99 -30.02 -14.55
C LEU A 6 42.87 -29.86 -13.32
N ARG A 7 43.50 -30.95 -12.86
CA ARG A 7 44.52 -30.87 -11.80
C ARG A 7 45.79 -30.24 -12.36
N ALA A 8 46.26 -29.17 -11.72
CA ALA A 8 47.54 -28.51 -11.99
C ALA A 8 48.56 -28.86 -10.90
N ALA A 9 49.81 -28.46 -11.06
CA ALA A 9 50.89 -28.77 -10.11
C ALA A 9 50.66 -28.14 -8.72
N ASP A 10 49.96 -27.01 -8.67
CA ASP A 10 49.74 -26.15 -7.52
C ASP A 10 48.24 -25.94 -7.18
N GLY A 11 47.33 -26.66 -7.85
CA GLY A 11 45.90 -26.51 -7.58
C GLY A 11 44.97 -27.09 -8.64
N LEU A 12 43.80 -26.47 -8.79
CA LEU A 12 42.76 -26.87 -9.73
C LEU A 12 42.55 -25.75 -10.76
N LYS A 13 42.61 -26.10 -12.05
CA LYS A 13 42.30 -25.17 -13.15
C LYS A 13 40.90 -25.43 -13.67
N LEU A 14 40.05 -24.42 -13.57
CA LEU A 14 38.69 -24.45 -14.10
C LEU A 14 38.63 -23.79 -15.48
N ARG A 15 37.94 -24.42 -16.43
CA ARG A 15 37.65 -23.88 -17.76
C ARG A 15 36.17 -23.95 -18.03
N LEU A 16 35.58 -22.79 -18.31
CA LEU A 16 34.17 -22.66 -18.63
C LEU A 16 33.99 -22.40 -20.13
N TYR A 17 33.29 -23.31 -20.80
CA TYR A 17 32.93 -23.22 -22.20
C TYR A 17 31.47 -22.82 -22.33
N TYR A 18 31.18 -21.80 -23.12
CA TYR A 18 29.83 -21.29 -23.33
C TYR A 18 29.59 -20.93 -24.79
N ASP A 19 28.32 -20.79 -25.14
CA ASP A 19 27.88 -20.40 -26.47
C ASP A 19 27.72 -18.87 -26.52
N PRO A 20 28.55 -18.15 -27.31
CA PRO A 20 28.51 -16.69 -27.36
C PRO A 20 27.24 -16.14 -28.03
N SER A 21 26.45 -16.97 -28.73
CA SER A 21 25.13 -16.56 -29.25
C SER A 21 24.07 -16.43 -28.14
N ARG A 22 24.34 -17.02 -26.96
CA ARG A 22 23.41 -17.07 -25.83
C ARG A 22 23.89 -16.28 -24.61
N TYR A 23 25.19 -16.08 -24.47
CA TYR A 23 25.78 -15.43 -23.30
C TYR A 23 26.88 -14.47 -23.72
N ASP A 24 26.85 -13.26 -23.17
CA ASP A 24 27.94 -12.31 -23.29
C ASP A 24 29.09 -12.65 -22.32
N VAL A 25 30.27 -12.12 -22.64
CA VAL A 25 31.50 -12.38 -21.89
C VAL A 25 31.40 -11.92 -20.44
N ASP A 26 30.73 -10.79 -20.17
CA ASP A 26 30.67 -10.22 -18.82
C ASP A 26 29.72 -11.01 -17.91
N SER A 27 28.61 -11.51 -18.45
CA SER A 27 27.75 -12.49 -17.78
C SER A 27 28.54 -13.74 -17.39
N MET A 28 29.38 -14.25 -18.29
CA MET A 28 30.17 -15.44 -18.01
C MET A 28 31.32 -15.18 -17.02
N ARG A 29 31.91 -13.98 -17.04
CA ARG A 29 32.87 -13.54 -15.99
C ARG A 29 32.21 -13.51 -14.62
N ARG A 30 30.98 -13.00 -14.50
CA ARG A 30 30.22 -13.04 -13.24
C ARG A 30 29.99 -14.46 -12.77
N VAL A 31 29.60 -15.39 -13.66
CA VAL A 31 29.43 -16.81 -13.31
C VAL A 31 30.71 -17.42 -12.75
N VAL A 32 31.87 -17.13 -13.35
CA VAL A 32 33.16 -17.63 -12.84
C VAL A 32 33.49 -17.01 -11.48
N ALA A 33 33.35 -15.69 -11.32
CA ALA A 33 33.60 -15.02 -10.04
C ALA A 33 32.72 -15.55 -8.91
N ARG A 34 31.45 -15.86 -9.20
CA ARG A 34 30.52 -16.49 -8.25
C ARG A 34 30.93 -17.92 -7.89
N LEU A 35 31.45 -18.68 -8.87
CA LEU A 35 31.94 -20.04 -8.63
C LEU A 35 33.15 -20.03 -7.69
N ASP A 36 34.06 -19.07 -7.84
CA ASP A 36 35.21 -18.93 -6.95
C ASP A 36 34.75 -18.67 -5.50
N VAL A 37 33.85 -17.70 -5.30
CA VAL A 37 33.28 -17.39 -3.97
C VAL A 37 32.55 -18.59 -3.36
N LEU A 38 31.80 -19.33 -4.18
CA LEU A 38 31.10 -20.54 -3.73
C LEU A 38 32.06 -21.62 -3.26
N LEU A 39 33.15 -21.84 -3.98
CA LEU A 39 34.16 -22.83 -3.61
C LEU A 39 34.89 -22.41 -2.34
N GLU A 40 35.28 -21.14 -2.21
CA GLU A 40 35.88 -20.60 -0.99
C GLU A 40 34.95 -20.76 0.21
N SER A 41 33.67 -20.37 0.07
CA SER A 41 32.67 -20.51 1.14
C SER A 41 32.48 -21.96 1.61
N ALA A 42 32.50 -22.92 0.67
CA ALA A 42 32.38 -24.34 0.98
C ALA A 42 33.63 -24.89 1.70
N LEU A 43 34.81 -24.37 1.39
CA LEU A 43 36.08 -24.77 2.00
C LEU A 43 36.25 -24.16 3.40
N ASP A 44 35.84 -22.91 3.59
CA ASP A 44 35.94 -22.21 4.87
C ASP A 44 34.94 -22.73 5.92
N THR A 45 33.80 -23.28 5.48
CA THR A 45 32.78 -23.82 6.38
C THR A 45 32.34 -25.26 6.05
N PRO A 46 33.22 -26.25 6.23
CA PRO A 46 32.88 -27.64 5.94
C PRO A 46 31.73 -28.14 6.81
N GLY A 47 30.72 -28.76 6.19
CA GLY A 47 29.54 -29.30 6.89
C GLY A 47 28.37 -28.32 6.99
N ASN A 48 28.52 -27.08 6.55
CA ASN A 48 27.37 -26.18 6.38
C ASN A 48 26.43 -26.70 5.28
N PRO A 49 25.11 -26.53 5.44
CA PRO A 49 24.16 -26.82 4.38
C PRO A 49 24.46 -26.00 3.13
N ILE A 50 24.27 -26.60 1.95
CA ILE A 50 24.48 -25.93 0.64
C ILE A 50 23.68 -24.61 0.55
N THR A 51 22.53 -24.52 1.23
CA THR A 51 21.68 -23.33 1.27
C THR A 51 22.34 -22.10 1.91
N ASN A 52 23.42 -22.30 2.68
CA ASN A 52 24.10 -21.23 3.41
C ASN A 52 25.41 -20.80 2.75
N LEU A 53 25.78 -21.40 1.63
CA LEU A 53 27.01 -21.04 0.93
C LEU A 53 26.85 -19.70 0.22
N GLU A 54 27.88 -18.87 0.34
CA GLU A 54 27.93 -17.59 -0.34
C GLU A 54 28.13 -17.80 -1.84
N ILE A 55 27.40 -17.07 -2.67
CA ILE A 55 27.56 -17.13 -4.13
C ILE A 55 27.80 -15.75 -4.74
N LEU A 56 27.40 -14.68 -4.08
CA LEU A 56 27.54 -13.34 -4.64
C LEU A 56 28.96 -12.85 -4.40
N SER A 57 29.58 -12.34 -5.47
CA SER A 57 30.88 -11.69 -5.31
C SER A 57 30.78 -10.38 -4.55
N GLU A 58 31.90 -9.93 -4.00
CA GLU A 58 31.97 -8.65 -3.29
C GLU A 58 31.48 -7.47 -4.16
N SER A 59 31.80 -7.49 -5.46
CA SER A 59 31.31 -6.47 -6.40
C SER A 59 29.79 -6.49 -6.54
N GLU A 60 29.18 -7.68 -6.55
CA GLU A 60 27.72 -7.83 -6.65
C GLU A 60 27.03 -7.43 -5.34
N ARG A 61 27.62 -7.76 -4.19
CA ARG A 61 27.16 -7.29 -2.87
C ARG A 61 27.21 -5.77 -2.76
N SER A 62 28.32 -5.16 -3.18
CA SER A 62 28.49 -3.70 -3.25
C SER A 62 27.47 -3.05 -4.20
N GLN A 63 27.18 -3.69 -5.33
CA GLN A 63 26.16 -3.23 -6.27
C GLN A 63 24.75 -3.30 -5.68
N LEU A 64 24.40 -4.40 -5.00
CA LEU A 64 23.13 -4.53 -4.28
C LEU A 64 23.01 -3.49 -3.16
N ALA A 65 24.08 -3.25 -2.41
CA ALA A 65 24.10 -2.20 -1.40
C ALA A 65 23.84 -0.83 -2.03
N THR A 66 24.47 -0.54 -3.16
CA THR A 66 24.25 0.71 -3.91
C THR A 66 22.81 0.85 -4.40
N TRP A 67 22.23 -0.20 -4.98
CA TRP A 67 20.81 -0.17 -5.40
C TRP A 67 19.85 0.03 -4.23
N ASN A 68 20.22 -0.44 -3.03
CA ASN A 68 19.43 -0.30 -1.82
C ASN A 68 19.72 1.01 -1.04
N GLN A 69 20.57 1.91 -1.54
CA GLN A 69 20.76 3.25 -0.97
C GLN A 69 19.57 4.17 -1.29
N THR A 70 18.39 3.79 -0.82
CA THR A 70 17.11 4.49 -1.03
C THR A 70 16.68 5.32 0.19
N SER A 71 17.53 5.41 1.22
CA SER A 71 17.23 6.15 2.44
C SER A 71 17.18 7.66 2.15
N VAL A 72 16.02 8.26 2.39
CA VAL A 72 15.78 9.71 2.26
C VAL A 72 15.17 10.19 3.58
N THR A 73 15.64 11.33 4.07
CA THR A 73 15.04 11.97 5.25
C THR A 73 13.69 12.57 4.87
N LEU A 74 12.62 12.03 5.45
CA LEU A 74 11.27 12.60 5.34
C LEU A 74 11.03 13.63 6.46
N PRO A 75 10.20 14.66 6.25
CA PRO A 75 9.76 15.56 7.31
C PRO A 75 9.16 14.78 8.48
N ALA A 76 9.51 15.17 9.71
CA ALA A 76 9.40 14.29 10.89
C ALA A 76 7.98 13.83 11.26
N CYS A 77 6.91 14.50 10.81
CA CYS A 77 5.53 14.14 11.13
C CYS A 77 4.57 14.83 10.16
N GLN A 78 4.45 14.33 8.93
CA GLN A 78 3.33 14.69 8.07
C GLN A 78 2.60 13.42 7.67
N ASN A 79 1.47 13.17 8.32
CA ASN A 79 0.50 12.20 7.83
C ASN A 79 -0.36 12.87 6.74
N LEU A 80 -1.02 12.05 5.92
CA LEU A 80 -1.84 12.52 4.80
C LEU A 80 -2.90 13.55 5.22
N VAL A 81 -3.54 13.36 6.37
CA VAL A 81 -4.56 14.29 6.89
C VAL A 81 -3.93 15.64 7.24
N SER A 82 -2.81 15.65 7.98
CA SER A 82 -2.12 16.89 8.34
C SER A 82 -1.56 17.64 7.12
N SER A 83 -1.06 16.93 6.11
CA SER A 83 -0.63 17.55 4.85
C SER A 83 -1.81 18.16 4.09
N PHE A 84 -2.95 17.45 4.06
CA PHE A 84 -4.18 17.95 3.47
C PHE A 84 -4.69 19.21 4.19
N GLU A 85 -4.77 19.18 5.52
CA GLU A 85 -5.23 20.33 6.32
C GLU A 85 -4.30 21.55 6.17
N THR A 86 -2.98 21.33 6.06
CA THR A 86 -2.03 22.40 5.74
C THR A 86 -2.31 23.02 4.37
N GLN A 87 -2.68 22.19 3.39
CA GLN A 87 -3.04 22.67 2.05
C GLN A 87 -4.38 23.42 2.04
N VAL A 88 -5.35 22.99 2.86
CA VAL A 88 -6.63 23.70 3.06
C VAL A 88 -6.40 25.11 3.58
N GLU A 89 -5.56 25.26 4.61
CA GLU A 89 -5.20 26.57 5.16
C GLU A 89 -4.44 27.45 4.15
N ARG A 90 -3.63 26.83 3.29
CA ARG A 90 -2.82 27.55 2.31
C ARG A 90 -3.62 28.07 1.12
N SER A 91 -4.61 27.31 0.65
CA SER A 91 -5.37 27.64 -0.57
C SER A 91 -6.82 27.15 -0.48
N PRO A 92 -7.65 27.74 0.39
CA PRO A 92 -8.99 27.24 0.70
C PRO A 92 -9.92 27.23 -0.53
N ASP A 93 -9.86 28.30 -1.35
CA ASP A 93 -10.74 28.48 -2.50
C ASP A 93 -10.27 27.73 -3.77
N ALA A 94 -9.08 27.12 -3.73
CA ALA A 94 -8.56 26.39 -4.88
C ALA A 94 -9.31 25.07 -5.05
N VAL A 95 -9.55 24.66 -6.30
CA VAL A 95 -10.20 23.39 -6.63
C VAL A 95 -9.32 22.23 -6.13
N ALA A 96 -9.88 21.41 -5.23
CA ALA A 96 -9.21 20.23 -4.68
C ALA A 96 -9.58 18.96 -5.45
N VAL A 97 -10.85 18.83 -5.84
CA VAL A 97 -11.35 17.69 -6.62
C VAL A 97 -12.39 18.17 -7.63
N ALA A 98 -12.35 17.61 -8.83
CA ALA A 98 -13.35 17.81 -9.86
C ALA A 98 -13.68 16.46 -10.50
N PHE A 99 -14.98 16.19 -10.63
CA PHE A 99 -15.52 15.01 -11.32
C PHE A 99 -16.83 15.42 -12.01
N GLU A 100 -17.34 14.60 -12.93
CA GLU A 100 -18.42 14.97 -13.87
C GLU A 100 -19.55 15.84 -13.27
N GLU A 101 -20.06 15.47 -12.09
CA GLU A 101 -21.20 16.14 -11.46
C GLU A 101 -20.84 17.38 -10.63
N GLY A 102 -19.55 17.71 -10.47
CA GLY A 102 -19.14 18.91 -9.76
C GLY A 102 -17.68 18.97 -9.31
N GLN A 103 -17.34 20.09 -8.69
CA GLN A 103 -16.04 20.35 -8.12
C GLN A 103 -16.19 20.79 -6.66
N LEU A 104 -15.18 20.51 -5.85
CA LEU A 104 -15.05 21.02 -4.49
C LEU A 104 -13.74 21.78 -4.36
N SER A 105 -13.79 22.92 -3.69
CA SER A 105 -12.59 23.59 -3.19
C SER A 105 -11.96 22.78 -2.05
N PHE A 106 -10.74 23.16 -1.64
CA PHE A 106 -10.11 22.57 -0.47
C PHE A 106 -10.94 22.76 0.80
N ASP A 107 -11.49 23.95 1.01
CA ASP A 107 -12.34 24.25 2.17
C ASP A 107 -13.64 23.44 2.17
N GLU A 108 -14.30 23.35 1.00
CA GLU A 108 -15.51 22.55 0.85
C GLU A 108 -15.23 21.05 1.10
N LEU A 109 -14.13 20.53 0.56
CA LEU A 109 -13.73 19.14 0.78
C LEU A 109 -13.43 18.88 2.26
N ASP A 110 -12.68 19.76 2.94
CA ASP A 110 -12.36 19.60 4.36
C ASP A 110 -13.61 19.66 5.22
N GLN A 111 -14.51 20.61 4.97
CA GLN A 111 -15.76 20.75 5.71
C GLN A 111 -16.63 19.49 5.58
N ARG A 112 -16.82 18.99 4.35
CA ARG A 112 -17.58 17.75 4.11
C ARG A 112 -16.92 16.54 4.76
N ALA A 113 -15.59 16.44 4.66
CA ALA A 113 -14.84 15.34 5.29
C ALA A 113 -14.94 15.39 6.82
N ASN A 114 -14.86 16.57 7.44
CA ASN A 114 -15.02 16.76 8.88
C ASN A 114 -16.43 16.37 9.34
N GLN A 115 -17.48 16.80 8.63
CA GLN A 115 -18.88 16.44 8.92
C GLN A 115 -19.08 14.93 8.90
N LEU A 116 -18.62 14.27 7.83
CA LEU A 116 -18.71 12.83 7.71
C LEU A 116 -17.84 12.12 8.77
N ALA A 117 -16.65 12.63 9.11
CA ALA A 117 -15.81 12.07 10.16
C ALA A 117 -16.52 12.09 11.52
N HIS A 118 -17.14 13.20 11.90
CA HIS A 118 -17.93 13.27 13.14
C HIS A 118 -19.14 12.33 13.13
N HIS A 119 -19.81 12.22 11.98
CA HIS A 119 -20.89 11.26 11.80
C HIS A 119 -20.40 9.81 12.00
N LEU A 120 -19.28 9.43 11.39
CA LEU A 120 -18.66 8.11 11.52
C LEU A 120 -18.24 7.81 12.98
N ARG A 121 -17.65 8.79 13.67
CA ARG A 121 -17.26 8.64 15.08
C ARG A 121 -18.45 8.36 16.00
N ARG A 122 -19.61 8.98 15.75
CA ARG A 122 -20.85 8.69 16.49
C ARG A 122 -21.34 7.25 16.27
N HIS A 123 -20.92 6.61 15.19
CA HIS A 123 -21.22 5.21 14.86
C HIS A 123 -20.08 4.25 15.25
N GLY A 124 -19.16 4.69 16.12
CA GLY A 124 -18.12 3.84 16.70
C GLY A 124 -16.84 3.75 15.88
N VAL A 125 -16.70 4.49 14.78
CA VAL A 125 -15.43 4.54 14.03
C VAL A 125 -14.39 5.29 14.85
N GLY A 126 -13.24 4.64 15.06
CA GLY A 126 -12.08 5.22 15.72
C GLY A 126 -10.78 4.57 15.22
N ARG A 127 -9.74 4.62 16.04
CA ARG A 127 -8.43 4.00 15.73
C ARG A 127 -8.61 2.53 15.37
N GLU A 128 -7.92 2.09 14.31
CA GLU A 128 -7.94 0.71 13.82
C GLU A 128 -9.32 0.19 13.35
N SER A 129 -10.36 1.05 13.34
CA SER A 129 -11.66 0.68 12.79
C SER A 129 -11.59 0.62 11.27
N ARG A 130 -12.22 -0.39 10.67
CA ARG A 130 -12.28 -0.56 9.23
C ARG A 130 -13.65 -0.11 8.71
N VAL A 131 -13.64 0.82 7.76
CA VAL A 131 -14.85 1.34 7.12
C VAL A 131 -14.81 0.93 5.66
N ALA A 132 -15.78 0.11 5.25
CA ALA A 132 -15.87 -0.33 3.86
C ALA A 132 -16.46 0.77 2.98
N MET A 133 -16.01 0.84 1.73
CA MET A 133 -16.50 1.79 0.74
C MET A 133 -16.96 1.03 -0.50
N LEU A 134 -18.27 0.98 -0.71
CA LEU A 134 -18.90 0.51 -1.94
C LEU A 134 -19.41 1.73 -2.73
N LEU A 135 -18.48 2.55 -3.20
CA LEU A 135 -18.75 3.82 -3.88
C LEU A 135 -18.24 3.77 -5.32
N GLU A 136 -19.01 4.33 -6.23
CA GLU A 136 -18.55 4.60 -7.59
C GLU A 136 -17.57 5.79 -7.60
N ARG A 137 -16.83 5.94 -8.70
CA ARG A 137 -15.94 7.11 -8.88
C ARG A 137 -16.78 8.38 -8.81
N SER A 138 -16.44 9.26 -7.88
CA SER A 138 -17.22 10.45 -7.55
C SER A 138 -16.42 11.38 -6.63
N VAL A 139 -16.88 12.61 -6.47
CA VAL A 139 -16.35 13.52 -5.42
C VAL A 139 -16.55 12.93 -4.01
N ASP A 140 -17.64 12.20 -3.80
CA ASP A 140 -17.97 11.56 -2.52
C ASP A 140 -16.94 10.51 -2.11
N GLN A 141 -16.32 9.83 -3.08
CA GLN A 141 -15.26 8.86 -2.81
C GLN A 141 -14.05 9.55 -2.13
N ILE A 142 -13.70 10.75 -2.56
CA ILE A 142 -12.59 11.53 -1.97
C ILE A 142 -13.00 12.09 -0.60
N VAL A 143 -14.23 12.59 -0.46
CA VAL A 143 -14.80 12.99 0.85
C VAL A 143 -14.74 11.84 1.85
N ALA A 144 -15.16 10.64 1.43
CA ALA A 144 -15.17 9.43 2.24
C ALA A 144 -13.77 9.03 2.72
N ILE A 145 -12.77 9.04 1.84
CA ILE A 145 -11.37 8.69 2.22
C ILE A 145 -10.88 9.64 3.33
N PHE A 146 -10.99 10.95 3.13
CA PHE A 146 -10.54 11.90 4.14
C PHE A 146 -11.37 11.82 5.43
N ALA A 147 -12.67 11.61 5.33
CA ALA A 147 -13.54 11.47 6.49
C ALA A 147 -13.20 10.25 7.35
N ILE A 148 -12.94 9.10 6.73
CA ILE A 148 -12.55 7.87 7.43
C ILE A 148 -11.21 8.08 8.15
N LEU A 149 -10.22 8.65 7.45
CA LEU A 149 -8.91 8.94 8.04
C LEU A 149 -9.01 9.96 9.19
N LYS A 150 -9.81 11.02 9.04
CA LYS A 150 -10.08 12.02 10.09
C LYS A 150 -10.86 11.45 11.28
N ALA A 151 -11.69 10.43 11.05
CA ALA A 151 -12.34 9.66 12.12
C ALA A 151 -11.35 8.72 12.85
N GLY A 152 -10.15 8.50 12.29
CA GLY A 152 -9.12 7.61 12.80
C GLY A 152 -9.20 6.18 12.27
N GLY A 153 -10.10 5.91 11.33
CA GLY A 153 -10.28 4.59 10.73
C GLY A 153 -9.44 4.37 9.47
N ALA A 154 -9.44 3.13 9.00
CA ALA A 154 -8.88 2.70 7.74
C ALA A 154 -10.00 2.40 6.74
N TRP A 155 -9.84 2.85 5.50
CA TRP A 155 -10.85 2.58 4.47
C TRP A 155 -10.57 1.25 3.75
N VAL A 156 -11.65 0.55 3.37
CA VAL A 156 -11.59 -0.74 2.66
C VAL A 156 -12.37 -0.61 1.36
N PRO A 157 -11.72 -0.45 0.19
CA PRO A 157 -12.43 -0.39 -1.07
C PRO A 157 -13.10 -1.71 -1.39
N LEU A 158 -14.37 -1.64 -1.78
CA LEU A 158 -15.12 -2.73 -2.37
C LEU A 158 -15.49 -2.37 -3.80
N ASP A 159 -15.49 -3.38 -4.66
CA ASP A 159 -15.88 -3.22 -6.07
C ASP A 159 -17.38 -3.53 -6.24
N PRO A 160 -18.21 -2.56 -6.65
CA PRO A 160 -19.65 -2.76 -6.90
C PRO A 160 -19.98 -3.87 -7.91
N LEU A 161 -19.03 -4.23 -8.78
CA LEU A 161 -19.20 -5.29 -9.77
C LEU A 161 -19.01 -6.70 -9.19
N GLN A 162 -18.55 -6.82 -7.94
CA GLN A 162 -18.39 -8.12 -7.29
C GLN A 162 -19.75 -8.71 -6.88
N PRO A 163 -19.90 -10.06 -6.96
CA PRO A 163 -21.08 -10.74 -6.44
C PRO A 163 -21.29 -10.46 -4.94
N LYS A 164 -22.55 -10.45 -4.52
CA LYS A 164 -22.95 -10.19 -3.13
C LYS A 164 -22.22 -11.07 -2.12
N GLU A 165 -22.01 -12.34 -2.46
CA GLU A 165 -21.32 -13.30 -1.60
C GLU A 165 -19.87 -12.92 -1.36
N ARG A 166 -19.20 -12.36 -2.38
CA ARG A 166 -17.80 -11.93 -2.29
C ARG A 166 -17.68 -10.62 -1.50
N LEU A 167 -18.61 -9.69 -1.70
CA LEU A 167 -18.74 -8.49 -0.86
C LEU A 167 -18.98 -8.86 0.61
N ALA A 168 -19.88 -9.81 0.88
CA ALA A 168 -20.16 -10.27 2.23
C ALA A 168 -18.95 -10.97 2.89
N SER A 169 -18.16 -11.73 2.12
CA SER A 169 -16.91 -12.30 2.63
C SER A 169 -15.90 -11.21 2.98
N ALA A 170 -15.67 -10.27 2.07
CA ALA A 170 -14.74 -9.17 2.30
C ALA A 170 -15.14 -8.32 3.52
N LEU A 171 -16.44 -8.03 3.69
CA LEU A 171 -16.95 -7.29 4.86
C LEU A 171 -16.72 -8.04 6.18
N ARG A 172 -16.92 -9.36 6.19
CA ARG A 172 -16.66 -10.20 7.38
C ARG A 172 -15.17 -10.29 7.69
N ASP A 173 -14.36 -10.58 6.69
CA ASP A 173 -12.90 -10.72 6.84
C ASP A 173 -12.26 -9.39 7.27
N ALA A 174 -12.80 -8.27 6.80
CA ALA A 174 -12.37 -6.93 7.17
C ALA A 174 -12.95 -6.50 8.52
N GLU A 175 -13.87 -7.24 9.13
CA GLU A 175 -14.61 -6.82 10.32
C GLU A 175 -15.14 -5.38 10.21
N ALA A 176 -15.63 -5.02 9.01
CA ALA A 176 -16.01 -3.64 8.70
C ALA A 176 -17.35 -3.30 9.40
N GLY A 177 -17.27 -2.51 10.47
CA GLY A 177 -18.44 -2.15 11.28
C GLY A 177 -19.38 -1.14 10.61
N VAL A 178 -18.88 -0.39 9.62
CA VAL A 178 -19.63 0.60 8.84
C VAL A 178 -19.29 0.45 7.36
N VAL A 179 -20.31 0.60 6.50
CA VAL A 179 -20.17 0.62 5.04
C VAL A 179 -20.69 1.93 4.48
N LEU A 180 -19.84 2.66 3.76
CA LEU A 180 -20.23 3.81 2.94
C LEU A 180 -20.66 3.32 1.55
N CYS A 181 -21.81 3.77 1.08
CA CYS A 181 -22.32 3.43 -0.25
C CYS A 181 -23.16 4.57 -0.85
N HIS A 182 -23.50 4.44 -2.12
CA HIS A 182 -24.54 5.24 -2.78
C HIS A 182 -25.85 4.45 -2.82
N GLU A 183 -26.98 5.11 -3.01
CA GLU A 183 -28.26 4.42 -3.10
C GLU A 183 -28.28 3.41 -4.26
N SER A 184 -27.57 3.71 -5.36
CA SER A 184 -27.39 2.83 -6.52
C SER A 184 -26.69 1.51 -6.19
N THR A 185 -25.71 1.53 -5.28
CA THR A 185 -24.90 0.35 -4.92
C THR A 185 -25.40 -0.37 -3.66
N ARG A 186 -26.28 0.27 -2.89
CA ARG A 186 -26.83 -0.27 -1.63
C ARG A 186 -27.45 -1.66 -1.78
N ALA A 187 -28.16 -1.90 -2.88
CA ALA A 187 -28.83 -3.17 -3.12
C ALA A 187 -27.85 -4.36 -3.27
N SER A 188 -26.58 -4.10 -3.56
CA SER A 188 -25.51 -5.10 -3.66
C SER A 188 -24.94 -5.52 -2.29
N LEU A 189 -25.20 -4.76 -1.24
CA LEU A 189 -24.72 -5.07 0.11
C LEU A 189 -25.56 -6.17 0.78
N PRO A 190 -24.95 -6.99 1.67
CA PRO A 190 -25.68 -7.93 2.50
C PRO A 190 -26.56 -7.20 3.53
N GLU A 191 -27.65 -7.83 3.99
CA GLU A 191 -28.50 -7.28 5.04
C GLU A 191 -27.81 -7.31 6.42
N GLY A 192 -28.21 -6.39 7.32
CA GLY A 192 -27.79 -6.42 8.73
C GLY A 192 -26.54 -5.61 9.09
N GLY A 193 -25.89 -4.95 8.12
CA GLY A 193 -24.77 -4.02 8.36
C GLY A 193 -25.21 -2.59 8.65
N HIS A 194 -24.32 -1.78 9.25
CA HIS A 194 -24.52 -0.33 9.33
C HIS A 194 -24.10 0.32 8.02
N HIS A 195 -25.08 0.68 7.20
CA HIS A 195 -24.85 1.30 5.89
C HIS A 195 -25.14 2.80 5.96
N VAL A 196 -24.12 3.61 5.68
CA VAL A 196 -24.25 5.05 5.48
C VAL A 196 -24.37 5.30 3.98
N VAL A 197 -25.52 5.82 3.56
CA VAL A 197 -25.83 6.05 2.15
C VAL A 197 -25.60 7.52 1.85
N LEU A 198 -24.45 7.85 1.23
CA LEU A 198 -23.92 9.22 1.21
C LEU A 198 -24.85 10.21 0.51
N ASP A 199 -25.35 9.85 -0.67
CA ASP A 199 -26.20 10.67 -1.52
C ASP A 199 -27.61 10.90 -0.93
N SER A 200 -28.19 9.90 -0.27
CA SER A 200 -29.53 10.03 0.33
C SER A 200 -29.50 10.57 1.77
N GLN A 201 -28.42 10.37 2.53
CA GLN A 201 -28.31 10.77 3.94
C GLN A 201 -27.48 12.05 4.15
N TRP A 202 -26.95 12.67 3.09
CA TRP A 202 -26.06 13.83 3.21
C TRP A 202 -26.64 14.97 4.07
N ARG A 203 -27.93 15.27 3.93
CA ARG A 203 -28.60 16.33 4.72
C ARG A 203 -28.48 16.12 6.22
N HIS A 204 -28.51 14.87 6.68
CA HIS A 204 -28.33 14.53 8.09
C HIS A 204 -26.84 14.57 8.48
N ILE A 205 -25.96 14.03 7.62
CA ILE A 205 -24.50 14.06 7.84
C ILE A 205 -24.00 15.49 8.01
N ALA A 206 -24.46 16.41 7.15
CA ALA A 206 -24.10 17.83 7.15
C ALA A 206 -24.52 18.60 8.40
N THR A 207 -25.36 18.03 9.28
CA THR A 207 -25.68 18.61 10.60
C THR A 207 -24.57 18.40 11.64
N SER A 208 -23.60 17.52 11.34
CA SER A 208 -22.43 17.31 12.19
C SER A 208 -21.48 18.50 12.14
N SER A 209 -20.55 18.60 13.11
CA SER A 209 -19.58 19.69 13.12
C SER A 209 -18.74 19.67 11.84
N GLY A 210 -18.49 20.85 11.25
CA GLY A 210 -17.50 21.02 10.18
C GLY A 210 -16.08 21.24 10.70
N GLU A 211 -15.89 21.30 12.02
CA GLU A 211 -14.58 21.49 12.64
C GLU A 211 -13.75 20.20 12.58
N LYS A 212 -12.42 20.37 12.47
CA LYS A 212 -11.44 19.28 12.47
C LYS A 212 -11.64 18.39 13.71
N PRO A 213 -11.89 17.08 13.55
CA PRO A 213 -12.00 16.17 14.70
C PRO A 213 -10.70 16.18 15.53
N ALA A 214 -10.82 16.33 16.84
CA ALA A 214 -9.66 16.18 17.73
C ALA A 214 -9.24 14.70 17.76
N LEU A 215 -8.16 14.37 17.04
CA LEU A 215 -7.57 13.03 16.99
C LEU A 215 -6.03 13.12 16.95
N GLY A 216 -5.36 12.31 17.76
CA GLY A 216 -3.93 12.08 17.63
C GLY A 216 -3.67 11.03 16.56
N PHE A 217 -2.91 11.39 15.53
CA PHE A 217 -2.44 10.45 14.52
C PHE A 217 -1.22 9.70 15.01
N ASP A 218 -1.24 8.38 14.84
CA ASP A 218 -0.11 7.51 15.05
C ASP A 218 0.31 6.94 13.69
N PRO A 219 1.56 7.13 13.23
CA PRO A 219 2.02 6.61 11.95
C PRO A 219 1.91 5.09 11.81
N ALA A 220 1.78 4.35 12.93
CA ALA A 220 1.59 2.91 12.92
C ALA A 220 0.12 2.48 12.67
N ASN A 221 -0.84 3.40 12.73
CA ASN A 221 -2.25 3.05 12.51
C ASN A 221 -2.52 2.68 11.03
N LEU A 222 -3.48 1.80 10.81
CA LEU A 222 -3.93 1.43 9.47
C LEU A 222 -4.49 2.66 8.72
N ALA A 223 -4.03 2.87 7.47
CA ALA A 223 -4.60 3.86 6.57
C ALA A 223 -5.67 3.26 5.64
N TYR A 224 -5.44 2.04 5.15
CA TYR A 224 -6.34 1.32 4.27
C TYR A 224 -6.08 -0.19 4.33
N VAL A 225 -7.05 -0.99 3.88
CA VAL A 225 -6.91 -2.43 3.67
C VAL A 225 -7.33 -2.76 2.24
N ILE A 226 -6.42 -3.33 1.45
CA ILE A 226 -6.69 -3.72 0.05
C ILE A 226 -6.71 -5.24 -0.05
N TYR A 227 -7.81 -5.78 -0.56
CA TYR A 227 -7.94 -7.19 -0.88
C TYR A 227 -7.29 -7.47 -2.24
N THR A 228 -6.39 -8.44 -2.27
CA THR A 228 -5.83 -9.00 -3.51
C THR A 228 -6.64 -10.24 -3.91
N SER A 229 -6.47 -10.70 -5.16
CA SER A 229 -7.37 -11.68 -5.79
C SER A 229 -7.49 -13.03 -5.07
N GLY A 230 -6.58 -13.36 -4.15
CA GLY A 230 -6.54 -14.67 -3.47
C GLY A 230 -6.03 -15.76 -4.39
#